data_AF-K0V8Z8-F1
#
_entry.id   AF-K0V8Z8-F1
#
_cell.length_a   1.000
_cell.length_b   1.000
_cell.length_c   1.000
_cell.angle_alpha   90.00
_cell.angle_beta   90.00
_cell.angle_gamma   90.00
#
_symmetry.space_group_name_H-M   'P 1'
#
loop_
_entity.id
_entity.type
_entity.pdbx_description
1 polymer ?
#
loop_
_entity_poly.entity_id
_entity_poly.type
_entity_poly.pdbx_seq_one_letter_code
_entity_poly.pdbx_strand_id
1 'polypeptide(L)'
;MVAGGAVGALIRYAAAQAWPQPPQMLISTTVTVGLAFAVAGFLMTMAAMSVLPGFVLGVCAGAASLSAWAVLTVSQPPLLSIAFLMLTPAAAIGGLALGLLTARAVAR
;
A
#
# COMPACT_ATOMS: atom_id res chain seq x y z
N MET A 1 0.20 -16.67 -0.71
CA MET A 1 -0.60 -15.46 -0.40
C MET A 1 -0.75 -15.22 1.10
N VAL A 2 -1.19 -16.20 1.91
CA VAL A 2 -1.39 -16.01 3.38
C VAL A 2 -0.12 -15.54 4.09
N ALA A 3 1.03 -16.20 3.87
CA ALA A 3 2.30 -15.80 4.47
C ALA A 3 2.75 -14.38 4.04
N GLY A 4 2.55 -14.03 2.77
CA GLY A 4 2.83 -12.68 2.28
C GLY A 4 1.94 -11.63 2.97
N GLY A 5 0.64 -11.91 3.08
CA GLY A 5 -0.30 -11.05 3.80
C GLY A 5 0.08 -10.82 5.26
N ALA A 6 0.54 -11.87 5.96
CA ALA A 6 1.03 -11.75 7.33
C ALA A 6 2.27 -10.84 7.41
N VAL A 7 3.24 -11.02 6.51
CA VAL A 7 4.42 -10.15 6.43
C VAL A 7 4.02 -8.70 6.14
N GLY A 8 3.11 -8.47 5.19
CA GLY A 8 2.58 -7.13 4.90
C GLY A 8 1.91 -6.48 6.11
N ALA A 9 1.14 -7.26 6.87
CA ALA A 9 0.52 -6.79 8.11
C ALA A 9 1.55 -6.44 9.20
N LEU A 10 2.64 -7.21 9.32
CA LEU A 10 3.75 -6.92 10.22
C LEU A 10 4.49 -5.65 9.83
N ILE A 11 4.74 -5.43 8.53
CA ILE A 11 5.36 -4.19 8.03
C ILE A 11 4.50 -2.99 8.41
N ARG A 12 3.18 -3.07 8.17
CA ARG A 12 2.23 -2.02 8.55
C ARG A 12 2.23 -1.78 10.06
N TYR A 13 2.24 -2.85 10.85
CA TYR A 13 2.29 -2.76 12.31
C TYR A 13 3.58 -2.08 12.80
N ALA A 14 4.73 -2.48 12.27
CA ALA A 14 6.01 -1.88 12.60
C ALA A 14 6.07 -0.40 12.23
N ALA A 15 5.52 -0.01 11.07
CA ALA A 15 5.41 1.39 10.67
C ALA A 15 4.53 2.20 11.63
N ALA A 16 3.40 1.64 12.07
CA ALA A 16 2.53 2.27 13.07
C ALA A 16 3.20 2.43 14.45
N GLN A 17 4.07 1.49 14.85
CA GLN A 17 4.84 1.58 16.09
C GLN A 17 6.00 2.58 16.00
N ALA A 18 6.68 2.64 14.86
CA ALA A 18 7.81 3.56 14.64
C ALA A 18 7.35 5.02 14.52
N TRP A 19 6.15 5.26 13.97
CA TRP A 19 5.60 6.59 13.75
C TRP A 19 4.19 6.73 14.34
N PRO A 20 4.07 6.88 15.67
CA PRO A 20 2.78 6.85 16.36
C PRO A 20 1.98 8.15 16.22
N GLN A 21 2.59 9.26 15.76
CA GLN A 21 1.88 10.53 15.66
C GLN A 21 0.90 10.51 14.46
N PRO A 22 -0.32 11.02 14.61
CA PRO A 22 -1.33 11.02 13.54
C PRO A 22 -0.87 11.52 12.16
N PRO A 23 -0.17 12.67 12.03
CA PRO A 23 0.32 13.11 10.72
C PRO A 23 1.41 12.19 10.15
N GLN A 24 2.21 11.55 11.00
CA GLN A 24 3.23 10.61 10.56
C GLN A 24 2.59 9.29 10.10
N MET A 25 1.54 8.84 10.78
CA MET A 25 0.74 7.69 10.35
C MET A 25 0.14 7.96 8.97
N LEU A 26 -0.41 9.15 8.72
CA LEU A 26 -0.91 9.55 7.39
C LEU A 26 0.18 9.38 6.32
N ILE A 27 1.37 9.94 6.53
CA ILE A 27 2.48 9.87 5.58
C ILE A 27 2.89 8.41 5.36
N SER A 28 3.12 7.65 6.44
CA SER A 28 3.54 6.25 6.36
C SER A 28 2.52 5.39 5.60
N THR A 29 1.22 5.63 5.82
CA THR A 29 0.12 4.97 5.10
C THR A 29 0.17 5.26 3.63
N THR A 30 0.23 6.55 3.28
CA THR A 30 0.19 7.04 1.91
C THR A 30 1.36 6.48 1.10
N VAL A 31 2.56 6.49 1.69
CA VAL A 31 3.77 5.92 1.08
C VAL A 31 3.65 4.40 0.94
N THR A 32 3.22 3.70 1.99
CA THR A 32 3.10 2.22 1.97
C THR A 32 2.09 1.77 0.92
N VAL A 33 0.93 2.42 0.85
CA VAL A 33 -0.11 2.13 -0.16
C VAL A 33 0.38 2.46 -1.55
N GLY A 34 1.00 3.62 -1.77
CA GLY A 34 1.54 4.00 -3.08
C GLY A 34 2.58 3.01 -3.59
N LEU A 35 3.53 2.60 -2.73
CA LEU A 35 4.55 1.61 -3.07
C LEU A 35 3.93 0.23 -3.33
N ALA A 36 3.00 -0.22 -2.49
CA ALA A 36 2.34 -1.51 -2.65
C ALA A 36 1.60 -1.59 -3.99
N PHE A 37 0.88 -0.54 -4.38
CA PHE A 37 0.16 -0.48 -5.64
C PHE A 37 1.09 -0.30 -6.85
N ALA A 38 2.23 0.39 -6.70
CA ALA A 38 3.25 0.45 -7.75
C ALA A 38 3.87 -0.91 -8.03
N VAL A 39 4.27 -1.64 -6.99
CA VAL A 39 4.79 -3.00 -7.11
C VAL A 39 3.74 -3.93 -7.71
N ALA A 40 2.48 -3.85 -7.25
CA ALA A 40 1.40 -4.64 -7.79
C ALA A 40 1.15 -4.35 -9.28
N GLY A 41 1.07 -3.08 -9.67
CA GLY A 41 0.87 -2.66 -11.06
C GLY A 41 1.99 -3.14 -11.99
N PHE A 42 3.24 -3.06 -11.52
CA PHE A 42 4.41 -3.56 -12.25
C PHE A 42 4.37 -5.09 -12.43
N LEU A 43 4.08 -5.83 -11.36
CA LEU A 43 4.00 -7.29 -11.42
C LEU A 43 2.84 -7.79 -12.29
N MET A 44 1.70 -7.09 -12.28
CA MET A 44 0.55 -7.41 -13.14
C MET A 44 0.89 -7.31 -14.63
N THR A 45 1.73 -6.35 -15.01
CA THR A 45 2.14 -6.13 -16.41
C THR A 45 3.26 -7.07 -16.87
N MET A 46 4.08 -7.55 -15.93
CA MET A 46 5.15 -8.52 -16.21
C MET A 46 4.65 -9.96 -16.41
N ALA A 47 3.34 -10.22 -16.37
CA ALA A 47 2.70 -11.54 -16.58
C ALA A 47 3.38 -12.72 -15.84
N ALA A 48 3.98 -12.45 -14.69
CA ALA A 48 4.75 -13.44 -13.94
C ALA A 48 3.80 -14.28 -13.07
N MET A 49 3.25 -15.36 -13.65
CA MET A 49 2.47 -16.36 -12.91
C MET A 49 3.40 -17.35 -12.21
N SER A 50 4.15 -16.88 -11.19
CA SER A 50 4.97 -17.74 -10.34
C SER A 50 4.68 -17.52 -8.84
N VAL A 51 5.19 -18.40 -7.99
CA VAL A 51 4.95 -18.38 -6.52
C VAL A 51 5.45 -17.07 -5.88
N LEU A 52 6.53 -16.50 -6.41
CA LEU A 52 7.19 -15.31 -5.87
C LEU A 52 6.34 -14.02 -6.07
N PRO A 53 5.81 -13.70 -7.26
CA PRO A 53 4.80 -12.65 -7.46
C PRO A 53 3.55 -12.84 -6.60
N GLY A 54 3.06 -14.06 -6.43
CA GLY A 54 1.90 -14.35 -5.56
C GLY A 54 2.18 -14.10 -4.07
N PHE A 55 3.43 -14.25 -3.63
CA PHE A 55 3.85 -13.86 -2.29
C PHE A 55 3.94 -12.33 -2.16
N VAL A 56 4.59 -11.66 -3.11
CA VAL A 56 4.77 -10.19 -3.11
C VAL A 56 3.42 -9.47 -3.19
N LEU A 57 2.50 -9.92 -4.04
CA LEU A 57 1.13 -9.41 -4.08
C LEU A 57 0.41 -9.62 -2.74
N GLY A 58 0.67 -10.74 -2.06
CA GLY A 58 0.20 -10.96 -0.69
C GLY A 58 0.75 -9.93 0.29
N VAL A 59 2.05 -9.62 0.22
CA VAL A 59 2.69 -8.56 1.04
C VAL A 59 2.07 -7.19 0.76
N CYS A 60 1.92 -6.82 -0.52
CA CYS A 60 1.29 -5.58 -0.94
C CYS A 60 -0.15 -5.48 -0.40
N ALA A 61 -0.94 -6.54 -0.51
CA ALA A 61 -2.31 -6.60 -0.01
C ALA A 61 -2.38 -6.47 1.52
N GLY A 62 -1.48 -7.14 2.25
CA GLY A 62 -1.41 -7.05 3.72
C GLY A 62 -0.97 -5.66 4.22
N ALA A 63 0.00 -5.05 3.54
CA ALA A 63 0.51 -3.73 3.89
C ALA A 63 -0.51 -2.60 3.58
N ALA A 64 -1.27 -2.74 2.49
CA ALA A 64 -2.28 -1.77 2.06
C ALA A 64 -3.69 -2.02 2.63
N SER A 65 -3.82 -2.81 3.70
CA SER A 65 -5.11 -3.26 4.24
C SER A 65 -6.07 -2.10 4.60
N LEU A 66 -7.12 -1.92 3.79
CA LEU A 66 -8.10 -0.82 3.92
C LEU A 66 -8.88 -0.85 5.24
N SER A 67 -9.21 -2.03 5.78
CA SER A 67 -9.96 -2.15 7.03
C SER A 67 -9.18 -1.63 8.23
N ALA A 68 -7.86 -1.88 8.24
CA ALA A 68 -7.01 -1.37 9.31
C ALA A 68 -6.86 0.16 9.25
N TRP A 69 -6.80 0.73 8.05
CA TRP A 69 -6.75 2.18 7.86
C TRP A 69 -8.08 2.85 8.18
N ALA A 70 -9.23 2.23 7.84
CA ALA A 70 -10.55 2.76 8.16
C ALA A 70 -10.76 2.97 9.67
N VAL A 71 -10.31 2.02 10.50
CA VAL A 71 -10.36 2.15 11.97
C VAL A 71 -9.52 3.34 12.45
N LEU A 72 -8.33 3.51 11.87
CA LEU A 72 -7.48 4.66 12.18
C LEU A 72 -8.13 5.96 11.74
N THR A 73 -8.73 6.03 10.55
CA THR A 73 -9.40 7.23 10.04
C THR A 73 -10.55 7.72 10.94
N VAL A 74 -11.34 6.80 11.51
CA VAL A 74 -12.50 7.12 12.35
C VAL A 74 -12.08 7.70 13.71
N SER A 75 -10.88 7.38 14.19
CA SER A 75 -10.37 7.78 15.50
C SER A 75 -9.54 9.07 15.48
N GLN A 76 -9.45 9.76 14.34
CA GLN A 76 -8.67 10.99 14.15
C GLN A 76 -9.55 12.25 14.13
N PRO A 77 -8.96 13.45 14.37
CA PRO A 77 -9.68 14.70 14.17
C PRO A 77 -10.12 14.87 12.70
N PRO A 78 -11.22 15.59 12.45
CA PRO A 78 -11.94 15.56 11.17
C PRO A 78 -11.10 15.95 9.95
N LEU A 79 -10.18 16.91 10.09
CA LEU A 79 -9.25 17.29 9.02
C LEU A 79 -8.31 16.15 8.60
N LEU A 80 -7.79 15.39 9.58
CA LEU A 80 -6.93 14.24 9.30
C LEU A 80 -7.74 13.11 8.69
N SER A 81 -8.97 12.87 9.14
CA SER A 81 -9.85 11.85 8.53
C SER A 81 -10.12 12.12 7.06
N ILE A 82 -10.39 13.38 6.69
CA ILE A 82 -10.55 13.81 5.30
C ILE A 82 -9.25 13.60 4.52
N ALA A 83 -8.10 13.96 5.11
CA ALA A 83 -6.81 13.75 4.47
C ALA A 83 -6.54 12.26 4.19
N PHE A 84 -6.84 11.37 5.15
CA PHE A 84 -6.73 9.92 4.96
C PHE A 84 -7.65 9.42 3.84
N LEU A 85 -8.90 9.89 3.80
CA LEU A 85 -9.88 9.49 2.78
C LEU A 85 -9.52 9.96 1.37
N MET A 86 -8.81 11.08 1.24
CA MET A 86 -8.41 11.62 -0.07
C MET A 86 -7.04 11.11 -0.52
N LEU A 87 -6.04 11.14 0.35
CA LEU A 87 -4.65 10.85 -0.01
C LEU A 87 -4.40 9.36 -0.21
N THR A 88 -5.05 8.49 0.56
CA THR A 88 -4.87 7.04 0.45
C THR A 88 -5.29 6.50 -0.93
N PRO A 89 -6.50 6.78 -1.46
CA PRO A 89 -6.87 6.35 -2.80
C PRO A 89 -6.07 7.08 -3.89
N ALA A 90 -5.76 8.37 -3.71
CA ALA A 90 -4.92 9.10 -4.67
C ALA A 90 -3.52 8.44 -4.79
N ALA A 91 -2.92 8.04 -3.68
CA ALA A 91 -1.65 7.33 -3.65
C ALA A 91 -1.75 5.93 -4.26
N ALA A 92 -2.83 5.20 -4.01
CA ALA A 92 -3.06 3.89 -4.63
C ALA A 92 -3.14 4.01 -6.16
N ILE A 93 -3.91 4.98 -6.67
CA ILE A 93 -4.06 5.22 -8.11
C ILE A 93 -2.72 5.69 -8.71
N GLY A 94 -2.05 6.65 -8.07
CA GLY A 94 -0.76 7.17 -8.53
C GLY A 94 0.32 6.08 -8.54
N GLY A 95 0.39 5.28 -7.47
CA GLY A 95 1.27 4.11 -7.38
C GLY A 95 1.01 3.12 -8.51
N LEU A 96 -0.25 2.71 -8.70
CA LEU A 96 -0.63 1.78 -9.75
C LEU A 96 -0.28 2.30 -11.15
N ALA A 97 -0.58 3.58 -11.44
CA ALA A 97 -0.22 4.20 -12.69
C ALA A 97 1.31 4.20 -12.92
N LEU A 98 2.10 4.56 -11.91
CA LEU A 98 3.56 4.50 -11.97
C LEU A 98 4.07 3.07 -12.21
N GLY A 99 3.50 2.08 -11.52
CA GLY A 99 3.83 0.66 -11.71
C GLY A 99 3.58 0.18 -13.14
N LEU A 100 2.44 0.57 -13.72
CA LEU A 100 2.10 0.23 -15.11
C LEU A 100 3.00 0.94 -16.12
N LEU A 101 3.30 2.22 -15.90
CA LEU A 101 4.17 3.02 -16.78
C LEU A 101 5.61 2.50 -16.77
N THR A 102 6.14 2.19 -15.60
CA THR A 102 7.49 1.63 -15.46
C THR A 102 7.60 0.27 -16.12
N ALA A 103 6.63 -0.63 -15.93
CA ALA A 103 6.61 -1.90 -16.63
C ALA A 103 6.54 -1.75 -18.16
N ARG A 104 5.71 -0.82 -18.65
CA ARG A 104 5.66 -0.49 -20.07
C ARG A 104 6.98 0.04 -20.61
N ALA A 105 7.71 0.83 -19.83
CA ALA A 105 9.02 1.34 -20.22
C ALA A 105 10.07 0.23 -20.27
N VAL A 106 10.00 -0.76 -19.38
CA VAL A 106 10.92 -1.92 -19.35
C VAL A 106 10.63 -2.93 -20.45
N ALA A 107 9.37 -3.05 -20.88
CA ALA A 107 8.96 -3.98 -21.95
C ALA A 107 9.21 -3.45 -23.37
N ARG A 108 9.66 -2.20 -23.53
CA ARG A 108 10.06 -1.59 -24.81
C ARG A 108 11.57 -1.69 -25.01
#